data_AF-A0A497UT03-F1
#
_entry.id   AF-A0A497UT03-F1
#
_cell.length_a   1.000
_cell.length_b   1.000
_cell.length_c   1.000
_cell.angle_alpha   90.00
_cell.angle_beta   90.00
_cell.angle_gamma   90.00
#
_symmetry.space_group_name_H-M   'P 1'
#
loop_
_entity.id
_entity.type
_entity.pdbx_description
1 polymer ?
#
loop_
_entity_poly.entity_id
_entity_poly.type
_entity_poly.pdbx_seq_one_letter_code
_entity_poly.pdbx_strand_id
1 'polypeptide(L)'
;MTPKTIQLFDNEYYIIYQHENLTTIWELQDYFPIMEEDVYKQLKNDIKKNGLNDPILYYTTEEGINLVIDGNRRLKICMELELTNIPTKKIKENFGSLEDIRFWMVKNQCQRRNLTIAEKLRLACLHEETIVKKAKENLSRGGRGENVVDNVDTILEIAKLAGVGRTTTARFKAVMKSGLTVIMQQMLKGNLSIASADLHVRKYLKKNASIEVKTDVKMETKTRKESEQIQSEAKKPQYVKDIYEGKHLLKENKVEYLIMAKDQDKLNDFISQQPSLNCAIFIMED
;
A
#
# COMPACT_ATOMS: atom_id res chain seq x y z
N MET A 1 -19.65 -0.99 22.07
CA MET A 1 -20.41 -1.26 20.83
C MET A 1 -19.54 -2.06 19.88
N THR A 2 -20.14 -2.92 19.04
CA THR A 2 -19.48 -3.72 18.00
C THR A 2 -19.09 -2.80 16.84
N PRO A 3 -17.89 -2.91 16.25
CA PRO A 3 -17.52 -2.12 15.09
C PRO A 3 -18.49 -2.44 13.96
N LYS A 4 -18.87 -1.43 13.18
CA LYS A 4 -19.68 -1.69 12.01
C LYS A 4 -18.84 -2.48 11.01
N THR A 5 -19.36 -3.63 10.64
CA THR A 5 -18.81 -4.49 9.61
C THR A 5 -19.79 -4.61 8.47
N ILE A 6 -19.29 -5.00 7.30
CA ILE A 6 -20.11 -5.41 6.17
C ILE A 6 -19.69 -6.81 5.73
N GLN A 7 -20.65 -7.58 5.22
CA GLN A 7 -20.38 -8.84 4.57
C GLN A 7 -20.14 -8.58 3.08
N LEU A 8 -19.03 -9.06 2.54
CA LEU A 8 -18.76 -9.04 1.11
C LEU A 8 -18.05 -10.33 0.73
N PHE A 9 -18.46 -10.99 -0.35
CA PHE A 9 -17.78 -12.19 -0.86
C PHE A 9 -17.52 -13.25 0.24
N ASP A 10 -18.53 -13.54 1.07
CA ASP A 10 -18.47 -14.48 2.20
C ASP A 10 -17.48 -14.11 3.32
N ASN A 11 -17.02 -12.85 3.38
CA ASN A 11 -16.09 -12.36 4.39
C ASN A 11 -16.62 -11.10 5.07
N GLU A 12 -16.21 -10.92 6.33
CA GLU A 12 -16.52 -9.73 7.12
C GLU A 12 -15.41 -8.68 7.01
N TYR A 13 -15.78 -7.44 6.72
CA TYR A 13 -14.85 -6.32 6.57
C TYR A 13 -15.20 -5.16 7.49
N TYR A 14 -14.18 -4.50 8.05
CA TYR A 14 -14.36 -3.34 8.90
C TYR A 14 -14.65 -2.08 8.07
N ILE A 15 -15.73 -1.39 8.41
CA ILE A 15 -16.01 -0.06 7.91
C ILE A 15 -15.11 0.93 8.63
N ILE A 16 -14.40 1.79 7.89
CA ILE A 16 -13.61 2.89 8.45
C ILE A 16 -14.47 4.14 8.61
N TYR A 17 -15.25 4.48 7.58
CA TYR A 17 -16.22 5.58 7.65
C TYR A 17 -17.30 5.40 6.57
N GLN A 18 -18.44 6.04 6.82
CA GLN A 18 -19.52 6.21 5.86
C GLN A 18 -19.76 7.70 5.65
N HIS A 19 -20.01 8.10 4.41
CA HIS A 19 -20.33 9.48 4.09
C HIS A 19 -21.35 9.52 2.95
N GLU A 20 -22.44 10.25 3.15
CA GLU A 20 -23.64 10.17 2.31
C GLU A 20 -24.10 8.70 2.18
N ASN A 21 -24.07 8.14 0.98
CA ASN A 21 -24.41 6.74 0.71
C ASN A 21 -23.19 5.86 0.41
N LEU A 22 -21.97 6.37 0.62
CA LEU A 22 -20.71 5.68 0.34
C LEU A 22 -20.16 5.00 1.59
N THR A 23 -19.63 3.80 1.40
CA THR A 23 -18.99 3.01 2.47
C THR A 23 -17.52 2.75 2.11
N THR A 24 -16.62 3.06 3.04
CA THR A 24 -15.18 2.80 2.92
C THR A 24 -14.77 1.70 3.90
N ILE A 25 -14.09 0.67 3.39
CA ILE A 25 -13.52 -0.40 4.21
C ILE A 25 -11.99 -0.33 4.26
N TRP A 26 -11.43 -0.91 5.32
CA TRP A 26 -10.00 -0.91 5.61
C TRP A 26 -9.17 -1.44 4.44
N GLU A 27 -9.56 -2.60 3.92
CA GLU A 27 -8.78 -3.39 2.96
C GLU A 27 -8.60 -2.69 1.62
N LEU A 28 -9.57 -1.84 1.23
CA LEU A 28 -9.48 -1.04 0.01
C LEU A 28 -8.81 0.32 0.26
N GLN A 29 -9.02 0.92 1.43
CA GLN A 29 -8.42 2.20 1.79
C GLN A 29 -6.90 2.08 1.98
N ASP A 30 -6.43 1.01 2.62
CA ASP A 30 -5.01 0.75 2.89
C ASP A 30 -4.24 0.20 1.68
N TYR A 31 -4.97 -0.25 0.65
CA TYR A 31 -4.35 -0.98 -0.46
C TYR A 31 -3.27 -0.18 -1.20
N PHE A 32 -3.36 1.16 -1.24
CA PHE A 32 -2.37 2.02 -1.87
C PHE A 32 -1.44 2.72 -0.86
N PRO A 33 -0.16 2.94 -1.22
CA PRO A 33 0.80 3.65 -0.38
C PRO A 33 0.27 4.99 0.12
N ILE A 34 0.72 5.39 1.32
CA ILE A 34 0.37 6.65 1.97
C ILE A 34 0.79 7.83 1.08
N MET A 35 -0.08 8.83 0.98
CA MET A 35 0.18 10.08 0.26
C MET A 35 1.02 10.99 1.16
N GLU A 36 2.08 11.62 0.65
CA GLU A 36 2.87 12.57 1.46
C GLU A 36 2.01 13.71 2.03
N GLU A 37 2.33 14.19 3.22
CA GLU A 37 1.50 15.18 3.92
C GLU A 37 1.36 16.48 3.13
N ASP A 38 2.44 16.95 2.51
CA ASP A 38 2.42 18.15 1.66
C ASP A 38 1.54 17.97 0.42
N VAL A 39 1.54 16.76 -0.17
CA VAL A 39 0.67 16.43 -1.31
C VAL A 39 -0.80 16.39 -0.86
N TYR A 40 -1.07 15.86 0.33
CA TYR A 40 -2.42 15.88 0.91
C TYR A 40 -2.91 17.31 1.16
N LYS A 41 -2.06 18.17 1.74
CA LYS A 41 -2.38 19.60 1.97
C LYS A 41 -2.66 20.34 0.67
N GLN A 42 -1.85 20.11 -0.36
CA GLN A 42 -2.05 20.69 -1.68
C GLN A 42 -3.39 20.24 -2.29
N LEU A 43 -3.69 18.94 -2.24
CA LEU A 43 -4.97 18.40 -2.71
C LEU A 43 -6.16 18.98 -1.93
N LYS A 44 -6.04 19.13 -0.61
CA LYS A 44 -7.07 19.73 0.24
C LYS A 44 -7.33 21.19 -0.13
N ASN A 45 -6.28 21.97 -0.35
CA ASN A 45 -6.41 23.36 -0.80
C ASN A 45 -7.04 23.47 -2.19
N ASP A 46 -6.68 22.57 -3.11
CA ASP A 46 -7.27 22.53 -4.45
C ASP A 46 -8.77 22.20 -4.39
N ILE A 47 -9.17 21.16 -3.65
CA ILE A 47 -10.58 20.80 -3.46
C ILE A 47 -11.36 21.93 -2.78
N LYS A 48 -10.78 22.60 -1.78
CA LYS A 48 -11.40 23.75 -1.12
C LYS A 48 -11.63 24.92 -2.09
N LYS A 49 -10.71 25.15 -3.03
CA LYS A 49 -10.76 26.27 -3.97
C LYS A 49 -11.63 25.99 -5.20
N ASN A 50 -11.51 24.79 -5.76
CA ASN A 50 -12.00 24.43 -7.08
C ASN A 50 -13.12 23.36 -7.02
N GLY A 51 -13.42 22.84 -5.84
CA GLY A 51 -14.31 21.68 -5.68
C GLY A 51 -13.64 20.37 -6.10
N LEU A 52 -14.42 19.30 -6.07
CA LEU A 52 -13.95 17.97 -6.45
C LEU A 52 -14.13 17.75 -7.96
N ASN A 53 -13.04 17.86 -8.73
CA ASN A 53 -13.08 17.66 -10.19
C ASN A 53 -13.20 16.19 -10.60
N ASP A 54 -12.37 15.33 -10.02
CA ASP A 54 -12.41 13.89 -10.27
C ASP A 54 -13.41 13.23 -9.31
N PRO A 55 -14.43 12.50 -9.80
CA PRO A 55 -15.43 11.89 -8.94
C PRO A 55 -14.87 10.75 -8.09
N ILE A 56 -15.54 10.46 -6.98
CA ILE A 56 -15.32 9.25 -6.18
C ILE A 56 -15.89 8.05 -6.95
N LEU A 57 -15.05 7.04 -7.17
CA LEU A 57 -15.47 5.84 -7.89
C LEU A 57 -15.94 4.80 -6.89
N TYR A 58 -17.12 4.24 -7.15
CA TYR A 58 -17.71 3.22 -6.29
C TYR A 58 -18.26 2.04 -7.09
N TYR A 59 -18.36 0.91 -6.41
CA TYR A 59 -19.04 -0.30 -6.88
C TYR A 59 -20.27 -0.54 -6.01
N THR A 60 -21.41 -0.87 -6.60
CA THR A 60 -22.60 -1.28 -5.83
C THR A 60 -22.60 -2.79 -5.72
N THR A 61 -22.58 -3.29 -4.49
CA THR A 61 -22.65 -4.73 -4.18
C THR A 61 -24.04 -5.28 -4.49
N GLU A 62 -24.20 -6.61 -4.48
CA GLU A 62 -25.50 -7.25 -4.64
C GLU A 62 -26.51 -6.84 -3.55
N GLU A 63 -26.00 -6.54 -2.35
CA GLU A 63 -26.76 -6.04 -1.20
C GLU A 63 -27.08 -4.54 -1.29
N GLY A 64 -26.68 -3.86 -2.37
CA GLY A 64 -26.96 -2.44 -2.59
C GLY A 64 -25.99 -1.47 -1.91
N ILE A 65 -24.87 -1.95 -1.38
CA ILE A 65 -23.86 -1.11 -0.70
C ILE A 65 -22.99 -0.43 -1.76
N ASN A 66 -22.83 0.89 -1.70
CA ASN A 66 -21.90 1.62 -2.56
C ASN A 66 -20.50 1.66 -1.92
N LEU A 67 -19.69 0.66 -2.26
CA LEU A 67 -18.32 0.52 -1.78
C LEU A 67 -17.37 1.44 -2.53
N VAL A 68 -16.60 2.27 -1.82
CA VAL A 68 -15.59 3.15 -2.42
C VAL A 68 -14.40 2.34 -2.89
N ILE A 69 -14.11 2.42 -4.20
CA ILE A 69 -12.99 1.68 -4.82
C ILE A 69 -11.89 2.62 -5.32
N ASP A 70 -12.19 3.89 -5.62
CA ASP A 70 -11.15 4.91 -5.84
C ASP A 70 -11.58 6.27 -5.32
N GLY A 71 -10.62 7.04 -4.83
CA GLY A 71 -10.87 8.39 -4.30
C GLY A 71 -11.03 8.47 -2.80
N ASN A 72 -10.70 7.42 -2.02
CA ASN A 72 -10.76 7.43 -0.54
C ASN A 72 -10.18 8.71 0.10
N ARG A 73 -9.01 9.18 -0.38
CA ARG A 73 -8.38 10.43 0.13
C ARG A 73 -9.18 11.68 -0.22
N ARG A 74 -9.76 11.71 -1.42
CA ARG A 74 -10.61 12.83 -1.87
C ARG A 74 -11.91 12.86 -1.06
N LEU A 75 -12.54 11.71 -0.84
CA LEU A 75 -13.73 11.58 0.00
C LEU A 75 -13.45 12.04 1.43
N LYS A 76 -12.33 11.60 2.02
CA LYS A 76 -11.91 12.06 3.34
C LYS A 76 -11.72 13.58 3.42
N ILE A 77 -11.08 14.18 2.41
CA ILE A 77 -10.95 15.64 2.33
C ILE A 77 -12.32 16.32 2.23
N CYS A 78 -13.24 15.75 1.45
CA CYS A 78 -14.61 16.25 1.35
C CYS A 78 -15.33 16.24 2.70
N MET A 79 -15.17 15.17 3.49
CA MET A 79 -15.69 15.07 4.86
C MET A 79 -15.06 16.14 5.78
N GLU A 80 -13.73 16.29 5.76
CA GLU A 80 -13.01 17.29 6.57
C GLU A 80 -13.37 18.74 6.21
N LEU A 81 -13.90 18.96 5.00
CA LEU A 81 -14.34 20.27 4.51
C LEU A 81 -15.88 20.43 4.58
N GLU A 82 -16.58 19.44 5.13
CA GLU A 82 -18.05 19.40 5.25
C GLU A 82 -18.76 19.65 3.91
N LEU A 83 -18.16 19.16 2.81
CA LEU A 83 -18.75 19.28 1.48
C LEU A 83 -19.94 18.34 1.34
N THR A 84 -20.94 18.75 0.57
CA THR A 84 -22.14 17.96 0.25
C THR A 84 -22.29 17.82 -1.26
N ASN A 85 -23.08 16.84 -1.70
CA ASN A 85 -23.30 16.52 -3.11
C ASN A 85 -21.99 16.12 -3.80
N ILE A 86 -21.25 15.21 -3.16
CA ILE A 86 -19.94 14.78 -3.65
C ILE A 86 -20.10 14.15 -5.04
N PRO A 87 -19.36 14.60 -6.06
CA PRO A 87 -19.38 13.95 -7.37
C PRO A 87 -18.97 12.48 -7.25
N THR A 88 -19.86 11.58 -7.66
CA THR A 88 -19.61 10.14 -7.63
C THR A 88 -19.81 9.51 -9.01
N LYS A 89 -19.16 8.37 -9.24
CA LYS A 89 -19.34 7.58 -10.47
C LYS A 89 -19.34 6.10 -10.15
N LYS A 90 -20.46 5.44 -10.49
CA LYS A 90 -20.59 3.98 -10.41
C LYS A 90 -19.72 3.31 -11.47
N ILE A 91 -18.98 2.31 -11.06
CA ILE A 91 -18.25 1.40 -11.94
C ILE A 91 -19.14 0.20 -12.28
N LYS A 92 -19.18 -0.13 -13.58
CA LYS A 92 -20.00 -1.21 -14.15
C LYS A 92 -19.13 -2.42 -14.46
N GLU A 93 -18.53 -2.98 -13.42
CA GLU A 93 -17.71 -4.17 -13.48
C GLU A 93 -18.32 -5.23 -12.57
N ASN A 94 -18.16 -6.50 -12.92
CA ASN A 94 -18.59 -7.61 -12.09
C ASN A 94 -17.37 -8.15 -11.35
N PHE A 95 -17.35 -7.94 -10.02
CA PHE A 95 -16.30 -8.45 -9.15
C PHE A 95 -16.77 -9.76 -8.51
N GLY A 96 -15.95 -10.80 -8.56
CA GLY A 96 -16.21 -12.06 -7.86
C GLY A 96 -15.53 -12.14 -6.48
N SER A 97 -14.65 -11.20 -6.18
CA SER A 97 -13.86 -11.16 -4.95
C SER A 97 -13.35 -9.75 -4.65
N LEU A 98 -12.89 -9.55 -3.41
CA LEU A 98 -12.20 -8.33 -3.02
C LEU A 98 -10.86 -8.16 -3.77
N GLU A 99 -10.20 -9.27 -4.10
CA GLU A 99 -9.00 -9.32 -4.94
C GLU A 99 -9.26 -8.77 -6.35
N ASP A 100 -10.42 -9.07 -6.95
CA ASP A 100 -10.79 -8.53 -8.26
C ASP A 100 -10.98 -7.01 -8.22
N ILE A 101 -11.58 -6.50 -7.12
CA ILE A 101 -11.69 -5.05 -6.89
C ILE A 101 -10.31 -4.43 -6.80
N ARG A 102 -9.43 -4.99 -5.96
CA ARG A 102 -8.05 -4.48 -5.83
C ARG A 102 -7.31 -4.56 -7.17
N PHE A 103 -7.51 -5.60 -7.98
CA PHE A 103 -6.92 -5.73 -9.31
C PHE A 103 -7.37 -4.60 -10.23
N TRP A 104 -8.67 -4.34 -10.25
CA TRP A 104 -9.23 -3.23 -11.00
C TRP A 104 -8.68 -1.89 -10.51
N MET A 105 -8.53 -1.68 -9.20
CA MET A 105 -7.96 -0.46 -8.64
C MET A 105 -6.54 -0.22 -9.17
N VAL A 106 -5.66 -1.23 -9.16
CA VAL A 106 -4.30 -1.10 -9.72
C VAL A 106 -4.34 -0.78 -11.20
N LYS A 107 -5.15 -1.52 -11.96
CA LYS A 107 -5.30 -1.30 -13.41
C LYS A 107 -5.74 0.13 -13.71
N ASN A 108 -6.74 0.64 -13.00
CA ASN A 108 -7.24 2.00 -13.14
C ASN A 108 -6.16 3.05 -12.80
N GLN A 109 -5.39 2.85 -11.73
CA GLN A 109 -4.28 3.75 -11.38
C GLN A 109 -3.18 3.74 -12.44
N CYS A 110 -2.77 2.57 -12.95
CA CYS A 110 -1.75 2.45 -13.99
C CYS A 110 -2.13 3.11 -15.32
N GLN A 111 -3.42 3.31 -15.59
CA GLN A 111 -3.91 4.01 -16.78
C GLN A 111 -3.73 5.53 -16.71
N ARG A 112 -3.46 6.09 -15.52
CA ARG A 112 -3.19 7.53 -15.38
C ARG A 112 -1.93 7.92 -16.15
N ARG A 113 -2.05 8.98 -16.97
CA ARG A 113 -0.98 9.43 -17.88
C ARG A 113 0.14 10.18 -17.17
N ASN A 114 -0.10 10.65 -15.94
CA ASN A 114 0.86 11.39 -15.14
C ASN A 114 1.84 10.50 -14.37
N LEU A 115 1.61 9.18 -14.30
CA LEU A 115 2.52 8.25 -13.64
C LEU A 115 3.69 7.87 -14.54
N THR A 116 4.89 7.92 -13.99
CA THR A 116 6.10 7.37 -14.60
C THR A 116 5.99 5.84 -14.71
N ILE A 117 6.78 5.25 -15.62
CA ILE A 117 6.83 3.79 -15.78
C ILE A 117 7.22 3.09 -14.47
N ALA A 118 8.15 3.68 -13.70
CA ALA A 118 8.59 3.12 -12.42
C ALA A 118 7.48 3.12 -11.37
N GLU A 119 6.64 4.17 -11.32
CA GLU A 119 5.47 4.22 -10.44
C GLU A 119 4.40 3.21 -10.85
N LYS A 120 4.12 3.07 -12.15
CA LYS A 120 3.19 2.04 -12.65
C LYS A 120 3.65 0.64 -12.30
N LEU A 121 4.94 0.34 -12.45
CA LEU A 121 5.52 -0.94 -12.05
C LEU A 121 5.47 -1.15 -10.54
N ARG A 122 5.74 -0.11 -9.74
CA ARG A 122 5.61 -0.18 -8.27
C ARG A 122 4.18 -0.50 -7.85
N LEU A 123 3.18 0.14 -8.46
CA LEU A 123 1.76 -0.16 -8.22
C LEU A 123 1.39 -1.58 -8.67
N ALA A 124 1.81 -1.99 -9.87
CA ALA A 124 1.55 -3.32 -10.39
C ALA A 124 2.15 -4.44 -9.51
N CYS A 125 3.28 -4.19 -8.84
CA CYS A 125 3.87 -5.14 -7.91
C CYS A 125 3.05 -5.33 -6.62
N LEU A 126 2.10 -4.45 -6.27
CA LEU A 126 1.19 -4.67 -5.13
C LEU A 126 0.33 -5.93 -5.30
N HIS A 127 0.15 -6.41 -6.53
CA HIS A 127 -0.58 -7.65 -6.84
C HIS A 127 0.30 -8.87 -7.07
N GLU A 128 1.61 -8.74 -6.89
CA GLU A 128 2.53 -9.82 -7.20
C GLU A 128 2.19 -11.11 -6.42
N GLU A 129 1.90 -11.00 -5.12
CA GLU A 129 1.59 -12.16 -4.28
C GLU A 129 0.34 -12.90 -4.76
N THR A 130 -0.71 -12.16 -5.13
CA THR A 130 -1.95 -12.72 -5.70
C THR A 130 -1.68 -13.45 -7.02
N ILE A 131 -0.87 -12.84 -7.91
CA ILE A 131 -0.51 -13.44 -9.20
C ILE A 131 0.32 -14.72 -8.98
N VAL A 132 1.26 -14.70 -8.03
CA VAL A 132 2.09 -15.86 -7.66
C VAL A 132 1.24 -16.96 -7.06
N LYS A 133 0.27 -16.64 -6.20
CA LYS A 133 -0.65 -17.62 -5.62
C LYS A 133 -1.44 -18.33 -6.71
N LYS A 134 -2.04 -17.58 -7.64
CA LYS A 134 -2.75 -18.14 -8.80
C LYS A 134 -1.85 -19.02 -9.68
N ALA A 135 -0.60 -18.59 -9.91
CA ALA A 135 0.37 -19.39 -10.66
C ALA A 135 0.68 -20.72 -9.97
N LYS A 136 0.85 -20.73 -8.63
CA LYS A 136 1.10 -21.95 -7.84
C LYS A 136 -0.10 -22.88 -7.83
N GLU A 137 -1.32 -22.35 -7.70
CA GLU A 137 -2.55 -23.14 -7.76
C GLU A 137 -2.70 -23.83 -9.11
N ASN A 138 -2.42 -23.11 -10.21
CA ASN A 138 -2.39 -23.68 -11.55
C ASN A 138 -1.34 -24.80 -11.68
N LEU A 139 -0.13 -24.62 -11.16
CA LEU A 139 0.89 -25.68 -11.14
C LEU A 139 0.43 -26.91 -10.35
N SER A 140 -0.21 -26.71 -9.20
CA SER A 140 -0.74 -27.80 -8.37
C SER A 140 -1.83 -28.60 -9.10
N ARG A 141 -2.78 -27.91 -9.74
CA ARG A 141 -3.85 -28.53 -10.55
C ARG A 141 -3.27 -29.34 -11.72
N GLY A 142 -2.29 -28.79 -12.43
CA GLY A 142 -1.60 -29.48 -13.51
C GLY A 142 -0.88 -30.74 -13.04
N GLY A 143 -0.25 -30.69 -11.86
CA GLY A 143 0.35 -31.87 -11.22
C GLY A 143 -0.66 -32.97 -10.84
N ARG A 144 -1.93 -32.62 -10.67
CA ARG A 144 -3.04 -33.57 -10.45
C ARG A 144 -3.68 -34.08 -11.75
N GLY A 145 -3.15 -33.73 -12.91
CA GLY A 145 -3.70 -34.13 -14.21
C GLY A 145 -4.92 -33.32 -14.65
N GLU A 146 -5.23 -32.20 -13.98
CA GLU A 146 -6.25 -31.27 -14.46
C GLU A 146 -5.73 -30.47 -15.66
N ASN A 147 -6.58 -30.22 -16.66
CA ASN A 147 -6.23 -29.35 -17.77
C ASN A 147 -6.11 -27.90 -17.32
N VAL A 148 -4.88 -27.38 -17.26
CA VAL A 148 -4.58 -25.98 -16.93
C VAL A 148 -4.37 -25.22 -18.23
N VAL A 149 -5.36 -24.44 -18.63
CA VAL A 149 -5.35 -23.68 -19.89
C VAL A 149 -4.51 -22.40 -19.77
N ASP A 150 -4.40 -21.83 -18.58
CA ASP A 150 -3.73 -20.54 -18.35
C ASP A 150 -2.39 -20.69 -17.62
N ASN A 151 -1.29 -20.69 -18.36
CA ASN A 151 0.03 -20.49 -17.78
C ASN A 151 0.17 -19.02 -17.31
N VAL A 152 0.43 -18.81 -16.03
CA VAL A 152 0.56 -17.48 -15.42
C VAL A 152 2.05 -17.14 -15.25
N ASP A 153 2.59 -16.30 -16.13
CA ASP A 153 3.91 -15.66 -15.93
C ASP A 153 3.73 -14.35 -15.15
N THR A 154 4.17 -14.35 -13.89
CA THR A 154 4.08 -13.20 -12.99
C THR A 154 4.69 -11.93 -13.57
N ILE A 155 5.84 -12.02 -14.27
CA ILE A 155 6.49 -10.85 -14.86
C ILE A 155 5.65 -10.30 -16.01
N LEU A 156 5.06 -11.18 -16.83
CA LEU A 156 4.19 -10.77 -17.92
C LEU A 156 2.89 -10.13 -17.42
N GLU A 157 2.27 -10.66 -16.37
CA GLU A 157 1.06 -10.05 -15.80
C GLU A 157 1.33 -8.65 -15.21
N ILE A 158 2.44 -8.49 -14.47
CA ILE A 158 2.88 -7.17 -14.00
C ILE A 158 3.18 -6.23 -15.18
N ALA A 159 3.84 -6.74 -16.23
CA ALA A 159 4.15 -5.97 -17.43
C ALA A 159 2.89 -5.46 -18.15
N LYS A 160 1.87 -6.32 -18.30
CA LYS A 160 0.58 -5.96 -18.89
C LYS A 160 -0.13 -4.89 -18.06
N LEU A 161 -0.17 -5.04 -16.73
CA LEU A 161 -0.76 -4.05 -15.82
C LEU A 161 -0.08 -2.67 -15.94
N ALA A 162 1.25 -2.65 -16.00
CA ALA A 162 2.01 -1.41 -16.10
C ALA A 162 2.10 -0.85 -17.54
N GLY A 163 1.63 -1.59 -18.55
CA GLY A 163 1.68 -1.20 -19.95
C GLY A 163 3.10 -1.17 -20.54
N VAL A 164 3.98 -2.07 -20.10
CA VAL A 164 5.39 -2.14 -20.56
C VAL A 164 5.81 -3.54 -20.97
N GLY A 165 7.00 -3.68 -21.55
CA GLY A 165 7.56 -4.98 -21.91
C GLY A 165 8.10 -5.78 -20.73
N ARG A 166 8.08 -7.11 -20.86
CA ARG A 166 8.60 -8.09 -19.86
C ARG A 166 10.00 -7.75 -19.35
N THR A 167 10.91 -7.35 -20.24
CA THR A 167 12.30 -7.01 -19.91
C THR A 167 12.39 -5.81 -18.98
N THR A 168 11.56 -4.78 -19.19
CA THR A 168 11.53 -3.58 -18.33
C THR A 168 11.07 -3.96 -16.92
N THR A 169 10.03 -4.79 -16.82
CA THR A 169 9.55 -5.33 -15.54
C THR A 169 10.63 -6.14 -14.83
N ALA A 170 11.31 -7.04 -15.54
CA ALA A 170 12.38 -7.86 -14.97
C ALA A 170 13.53 -7.00 -14.41
N ARG A 171 13.96 -5.97 -15.15
CA ARG A 171 14.98 -5.01 -14.70
C ARG A 171 14.53 -4.23 -13.48
N PHE A 172 13.31 -3.71 -13.48
CA PHE A 172 12.73 -3.00 -12.33
C PHE A 172 12.75 -3.88 -11.07
N LYS A 173 12.26 -5.12 -11.18
CA LYS A 173 12.26 -6.08 -10.07
C LYS A 173 13.68 -6.42 -9.60
N ALA A 174 14.65 -6.58 -10.51
CA ALA A 174 16.04 -6.81 -10.15
C ALA A 174 16.63 -5.64 -9.34
N VAL A 175 16.33 -4.40 -9.74
CA VAL A 175 16.72 -3.20 -8.99
C VAL A 175 16.06 -3.17 -7.61
N MET A 176 14.76 -3.42 -7.52
CA MET A 176 14.05 -3.44 -6.24
C MET A 176 14.56 -4.53 -5.28
N LYS A 177 14.87 -5.73 -5.81
CA LYS A 177 15.41 -6.85 -5.04
C LYS A 177 16.84 -6.63 -4.57
N SER A 178 17.61 -5.75 -5.23
CA SER A 178 19.01 -5.50 -4.88
C SER A 178 19.21 -4.87 -3.50
N GLY A 179 18.19 -4.19 -2.96
CA GLY A 179 18.29 -3.45 -1.70
C GLY A 179 19.16 -2.18 -1.77
N LEU A 180 19.68 -1.79 -2.95
CA LEU A 180 20.50 -0.59 -3.13
C LEU A 180 19.62 0.66 -3.13
N THR A 181 19.25 1.11 -1.93
CA THR A 181 18.25 2.16 -1.67
C THR A 181 18.50 3.45 -2.46
N VAL A 182 19.75 3.90 -2.59
CA VAL A 182 20.09 5.11 -3.35
C VAL A 182 19.70 4.98 -4.82
N ILE A 183 20.03 3.84 -5.46
CA ILE A 183 19.71 3.61 -6.88
C ILE A 183 18.18 3.46 -7.05
N MET A 184 17.53 2.73 -6.13
CA MET A 184 16.08 2.56 -6.14
C MET A 184 15.36 3.89 -6.05
N GLN A 185 15.74 4.77 -5.12
CA GLN A 185 15.12 6.08 -4.93
C GLN A 185 15.31 6.99 -6.15
N GLN A 186 16.50 7.02 -6.73
CA GLN A 186 16.77 7.81 -7.94
C GLN A 186 15.93 7.30 -9.13
N MET A 187 15.75 5.98 -9.25
CA MET A 187 14.87 5.37 -10.26
C MET A 187 13.40 5.75 -10.03
N LEU A 188 12.92 5.64 -8.78
CA LEU A 188 11.53 5.96 -8.42
C LEU A 188 11.20 7.45 -8.58
N LYS A 189 12.17 8.34 -8.38
CA LYS A 189 12.04 9.79 -8.63
C LYS A 189 12.10 10.16 -10.11
N GLY A 190 12.40 9.21 -11.00
CA GLY A 190 12.57 9.46 -12.44
C GLY A 190 13.93 10.04 -12.84
N ASN A 191 14.85 10.24 -11.89
CA ASN A 191 16.20 10.75 -12.15
C ASN A 191 17.08 9.70 -12.85
N LEU A 192 16.79 8.42 -12.67
CA LEU A 192 17.43 7.31 -13.39
C LEU A 192 16.40 6.49 -14.15
N SER A 193 16.70 6.18 -15.41
CA SER A 193 15.92 5.19 -16.15
C SER A 193 16.05 3.80 -15.52
N ILE A 194 15.03 2.95 -15.68
CA ILE A 194 15.06 1.55 -15.20
C ILE A 194 16.26 0.79 -15.78
N ALA A 195 16.59 1.03 -17.05
CA ALA A 195 17.72 0.38 -17.70
C ALA A 195 19.08 0.83 -17.11
N SER A 196 19.22 2.13 -16.84
CA SER A 196 20.44 2.69 -16.22
C SER A 196 20.59 2.20 -14.77
N ALA A 197 19.49 2.16 -14.02
CA ALA A 197 19.47 1.64 -12.65
C ALA A 197 19.89 0.17 -12.61
N ASP A 198 19.32 -0.68 -13.47
CA ASP A 198 19.71 -2.09 -13.61
C ASP A 198 21.20 -2.26 -13.95
N LEU A 199 21.72 -1.43 -14.88
CA LEU A 199 23.13 -1.45 -15.22
C LEU A 199 24.02 -1.09 -14.01
N HIS A 200 23.65 -0.07 -13.23
CA HIS A 200 24.38 0.33 -12.03
C HIS A 200 24.39 -0.78 -10.97
N VAL A 201 23.23 -1.41 -10.72
CA VAL A 201 23.12 -2.56 -9.81
C VAL A 201 24.02 -3.70 -10.27
N ARG A 202 23.94 -4.11 -11.55
CA ARG A 202 24.78 -5.20 -12.08
C ARG A 202 26.28 -4.90 -11.99
N LYS A 203 26.70 -3.67 -12.29
CA LYS A 203 28.10 -3.24 -12.15
C LYS A 203 28.57 -3.30 -10.70
N TYR A 204 27.74 -2.82 -9.76
CA TYR A 204 28.04 -2.86 -8.33
C TYR A 204 28.17 -4.31 -7.83
N LEU A 205 27.18 -5.17 -8.11
CA LEU A 205 27.21 -6.57 -7.69
C LEU A 205 28.41 -7.32 -8.29
N LYS A 206 28.73 -7.12 -9.58
CA LYS A 206 29.90 -7.74 -10.21
C LYS A 206 31.20 -7.28 -9.56
N LYS A 207 31.35 -5.98 -9.27
CA LYS A 207 32.55 -5.44 -8.62
C LYS A 207 32.74 -6.04 -7.22
N ASN A 208 31.67 -6.11 -6.41
CA ASN A 208 31.76 -6.64 -5.04
C ASN A 208 31.94 -8.16 -4.99
N ALA A 209 31.30 -8.91 -5.89
CA ALA A 209 31.57 -10.35 -6.04
C ALA A 209 33.01 -10.65 -6.48
N SER A 210 33.67 -9.72 -7.18
CA SER A 210 35.09 -9.85 -7.56
C SER A 210 36.06 -9.49 -6.42
N ILE A 211 35.58 -8.79 -5.39
CA ILE A 211 36.35 -8.39 -4.21
C ILE A 211 36.31 -9.50 -3.15
N GLU A 212 35.16 -10.17 -2.96
CA GLU A 212 35.03 -11.30 -2.03
C GLU A 212 35.91 -12.51 -2.38
N VAL A 213 36.32 -12.69 -3.64
CA VAL A 213 37.20 -13.81 -4.07
C VAL A 213 38.69 -13.55 -3.75
N LYS A 214 39.07 -12.36 -3.25
CA LYS A 214 40.49 -11.99 -2.99
C LYS A 214 40.85 -11.74 -1.52
N THR A 215 39.94 -11.98 -0.59
CA THR A 215 40.20 -11.81 0.85
C THR A 215 39.66 -12.98 1.66
N ASP A 216 40.29 -14.14 1.50
CA ASP A 216 40.35 -15.12 2.58
C ASP A 216 41.42 -14.67 3.58
N VAL A 217 41.01 -13.97 4.64
CA VAL A 217 41.47 -14.10 6.03
C VAL A 217 40.62 -13.15 6.89
N LYS A 218 39.78 -13.75 7.75
CA LYS A 218 39.22 -13.29 9.03
C LYS A 218 38.90 -11.79 9.18
N MET A 219 37.61 -11.48 9.35
CA MET A 219 37.21 -10.77 10.57
C MET A 219 35.75 -11.06 10.95
N GLU A 220 35.64 -11.36 12.24
CA GLU A 220 34.49 -11.83 12.99
C GLU A 220 33.38 -10.77 13.12
N THR A 221 32.16 -11.29 13.20
CA THR A 221 31.03 -10.79 13.97
C THR A 221 31.25 -9.49 14.76
N LYS A 222 30.60 -8.41 14.30
CA LYS A 222 30.13 -7.32 15.16
C LYS A 222 28.76 -6.86 14.71
N THR A 223 27.78 -7.72 14.96
CA THR A 223 26.38 -7.33 15.08
C THR A 223 26.00 -7.55 16.54
N ARG A 224 25.22 -6.61 17.10
CA ARG A 224 24.61 -6.67 18.45
C ARG A 224 25.52 -6.16 19.57
N LYS A 225 25.47 -4.83 19.78
CA LYS A 225 25.43 -4.14 21.08
C LYS A 225 25.57 -2.64 20.82
N GLU A 226 24.44 -1.99 20.55
CA GLU A 226 24.25 -0.54 20.73
C GLU A 226 22.74 -0.27 20.64
N SER A 227 21.99 -0.84 21.57
CA SER A 227 20.61 -0.45 21.88
C SER A 227 20.29 -0.82 23.34
N GLU A 228 21.23 -0.56 24.24
CA GLU A 228 21.00 -0.66 25.68
C GLU A 228 21.74 0.51 26.34
N GLN A 229 21.09 1.68 26.33
CA GLN A 229 21.09 2.70 27.37
C GLN A 229 20.54 4.00 26.79
N ILE A 230 19.21 4.07 26.72
CA ILE A 230 18.50 5.34 26.92
C ILE A 230 17.42 5.03 27.95
N GLN A 231 17.46 5.77 29.06
CA GLN A 231 16.48 5.71 30.14
C GLN A 231 15.06 5.73 29.58
N SER A 232 14.22 4.81 30.07
CA SER A 232 12.81 4.70 29.70
C SER A 232 12.04 5.91 30.24
N GLU A 233 12.06 7.01 29.51
CA GLU A 233 10.99 7.99 29.61
C GLU A 233 9.71 7.36 29.07
N ALA A 234 8.63 7.40 29.86
CA ALA A 234 7.33 6.91 29.44
C ALA A 234 6.90 7.65 28.16
N LYS A 235 6.93 6.97 27.01
CA LYS A 235 6.48 7.54 25.75
C LYS A 235 4.96 7.55 25.77
N LYS A 236 4.37 8.72 25.97
CA LYS A 236 2.91 8.86 25.93
C LYS A 236 2.39 8.49 24.54
N PRO A 237 1.27 7.77 24.45
CA PRO A 237 0.65 7.46 23.17
C PRO A 237 0.24 8.73 22.44
N GLN A 238 0.43 8.75 21.12
CA GLN A 238 0.02 9.85 20.25
C GLN A 238 -1.34 9.55 19.63
N TYR A 239 -2.39 10.21 20.10
CA TYR A 239 -3.71 10.12 19.48
C TYR A 239 -3.70 10.86 18.14
N VAL A 240 -4.09 10.15 17.09
CA VAL A 240 -4.17 10.66 15.72
C VAL A 240 -5.62 10.78 15.30
N LYS A 241 -5.92 11.81 14.51
CA LYS A 241 -7.29 12.07 14.05
C LYS A 241 -7.78 11.02 13.05
N ASP A 242 -6.84 10.38 12.36
CA ASP A 242 -7.12 9.43 11.30
C ASP A 242 -5.97 8.48 11.05
N ILE A 243 -6.27 7.41 10.33
CA ILE A 243 -5.30 6.35 10.05
C ILE A 243 -4.09 6.80 9.22
N TYR A 244 -4.24 7.81 8.37
CA TYR A 244 -3.14 8.30 7.54
C TYR A 244 -2.13 9.06 8.39
N GLU A 245 -2.59 9.88 9.33
CA GLU A 245 -1.72 10.54 10.30
C GLU A 245 -0.92 9.50 11.10
N GLY A 246 -1.58 8.45 11.60
CA GLY A 246 -0.90 7.33 12.28
C GLY A 246 0.16 6.65 11.41
N LYS A 247 -0.16 6.40 10.14
CA LYS A 247 0.76 5.81 9.18
C LYS A 247 1.94 6.70 8.80
N HIS A 248 1.73 8.03 8.76
CA HIS A 248 2.82 8.98 8.56
C HIS A 248 3.85 8.90 9.69
N LEU A 249 3.36 8.85 10.93
CA LEU A 249 4.24 8.72 12.09
C LEU A 249 5.06 7.43 12.05
N LEU A 250 4.45 6.30 11.64
CA LEU A 250 5.17 5.03 11.44
C LEU A 250 6.27 5.17 10.38
N LYS A 251 5.94 5.75 9.22
CA LYS A 251 6.87 5.90 8.10
C LYS A 251 8.08 6.79 8.44
N GLU A 252 7.87 7.81 9.27
CA GLU A 252 8.93 8.71 9.74
C GLU A 252 9.68 8.18 10.97
N ASN A 253 9.38 6.96 11.41
CA ASN A 253 9.90 6.35 12.64
C ASN A 253 9.63 7.20 13.90
N LYS A 254 8.57 8.01 13.89
CA LYS A 254 8.12 8.79 15.07
C LYS A 254 7.43 7.89 16.09
N VAL A 255 6.68 6.88 15.61
CA VAL A 255 6.07 5.82 16.43
C VAL A 255 6.49 4.45 15.91
N GLU A 256 6.43 3.43 16.77
CA GLU A 256 6.75 2.03 16.45
C GLU A 256 5.51 1.23 16.06
N TYR A 257 4.34 1.59 16.60
CA TYR A 257 3.08 0.91 16.36
C TYR A 257 1.97 1.90 16.00
N LEU A 258 1.03 1.45 15.18
CA LEU A 258 -0.25 2.12 14.99
C LEU A 258 -1.35 1.19 15.51
N ILE A 259 -2.06 1.63 16.54
CA ILE A 259 -3.13 0.89 17.17
C ILE A 259 -4.46 1.51 16.72
N MET A 260 -5.34 0.68 16.17
CA MET A 260 -6.72 1.04 15.90
C MET A 260 -7.60 0.52 17.02
N ALA A 261 -8.37 1.39 17.65
CA ALA A 261 -9.24 1.02 18.77
C ALA A 261 -10.62 1.63 18.62
N LYS A 262 -11.59 1.06 19.35
CA LYS A 262 -13.00 1.50 19.38
C LYS A 262 -13.33 2.28 20.64
N ASP A 263 -12.52 2.09 21.68
CA ASP A 263 -12.80 2.49 23.05
C ASP A 263 -11.49 2.98 23.66
N GLN A 264 -11.46 4.25 24.03
CA GLN A 264 -10.31 4.89 24.61
C GLN A 264 -10.00 4.31 26.00
N ASP A 265 -11.00 3.84 26.74
CA ASP A 265 -10.84 3.40 28.13
C ASP A 265 -10.17 2.03 28.22
N LYS A 266 -10.60 1.05 27.42
CA LYS A 266 -9.94 -0.27 27.35
C LYS A 266 -8.51 -0.19 26.83
N LEU A 267 -8.25 0.80 25.98
CA LEU A 267 -6.93 1.04 25.43
C LEU A 267 -6.01 1.70 26.46
N ASN A 268 -6.53 2.60 27.30
CA ASN A 268 -5.77 3.20 28.40
C ASN A 268 -5.25 2.14 29.38
N ASP A 269 -6.03 1.09 29.65
CA ASP A 269 -5.60 -0.04 30.48
C ASP A 269 -4.46 -0.83 29.84
N PHE A 270 -4.56 -1.12 28.53
CA PHE A 270 -3.51 -1.80 27.78
C PHE A 270 -2.21 -0.98 27.71
N ILE A 271 -2.32 0.32 27.48
CA ILE A 271 -1.16 1.22 27.38
C ILE A 271 -0.51 1.43 28.74
N SER A 272 -1.31 1.51 29.81
CA SER A 272 -0.80 1.62 31.18
C SER A 272 0.00 0.37 31.57
N GLN A 273 -0.32 -0.80 31.00
CA GLN A 273 0.45 -2.03 31.17
C GLN A 273 1.74 -2.06 30.32
N GLN A 274 1.87 -1.18 29.32
CA GLN A 274 3.05 -1.08 28.43
C GLN A 274 3.54 0.36 28.27
N PRO A 275 4.06 1.00 29.35
CA PRO A 275 4.41 2.42 29.36
C PRO A 275 5.60 2.81 28.44
N SER A 276 6.35 1.83 27.93
CA SER A 276 7.41 2.03 26.94
C SER A 276 6.91 2.00 25.49
N LEU A 277 5.62 1.68 25.25
CA LEU A 277 5.08 1.47 23.92
C LEU A 277 4.96 2.79 23.16
N ASN A 278 5.85 2.98 22.18
CA ASN A 278 5.79 4.13 21.28
C ASN A 278 4.73 3.91 20.20
N CYS A 279 3.50 4.37 20.42
CA CYS A 279 2.40 4.10 19.50
C CYS A 279 1.59 5.35 19.12
N ALA A 280 1.09 5.34 17.89
CA ALA A 280 -0.01 6.19 17.46
C ALA A 280 -1.34 5.45 17.65
N ILE A 281 -2.39 6.16 18.04
CA ILE A 281 -3.73 5.60 18.29
C ILE A 281 -4.74 6.29 17.41
N PHE A 282 -5.42 5.53 16.57
CA PHE A 282 -6.60 5.99 15.85
C PHE A 282 -7.85 5.36 16.47
N ILE A 283 -8.80 6.20 16.90
CA ILE A 283 -10.12 5.76 17.36
C ILE A 283 -11.06 5.78 16.15
N MET A 284 -11.63 4.62 15.81
CA MET A 284 -12.54 4.49 14.65
C MET A 284 -13.87 5.18 14.96
N GLU A 285 -14.41 5.93 13.99
CA GLU A 285 -15.72 6.61 14.11
C GLU A 285 -16.88 5.60 14.14
N ASP A 286 -17.97 5.99 14.82
CA ASP A 286 -19.21 5.20 14.97
C ASP A 286 -20.13 5.22 13.73
#